data_AF-T1B535-F1
#
_entry.id   AF-T1B535-F1
#
_cell.length_a   1.000
_cell.length_b   1.000
_cell.length_c   1.000
_cell.angle_alpha   90.00
_cell.angle_beta   90.00
_cell.angle_gamma   90.00
#
_symmetry.space_group_name_H-M   'P 1'
#
loop_
_entity.id
_entity.type
_entity.pdbx_description
1 polymer ?
#
loop_
_entity_poly.entity_id
_entity_poly.type
_entity_poly.pdbx_seq_one_letter_code
_entity_poly.pdbx_strand_id
1 'polypeptide(L)'
;KRHLKTTLQSINRALIDTVAACGDVNRNVTVAANPRLSSIHATVYAQAAALSEHLLPRSRAYYEIWLDEVHVAGSGEEDEPLYGASYLPRKFKIGFAIPPFNDVDVLAQDLGFIAILENGRLVGYNLALGGGMGTTAGDPSTYPRLAEVVGFVTPEQVTAAAVAVITTQRDLGDRSDRKQARLKYTLDRLGMERMRREIEQRAGFVLKPARRYAFEHRGDRFGWAEGEDGRGHLTLRLVAGRIEDRAGSPLLSGLREIAHIHQGEFRLT
;
A
#
# COMPACT_ATOMS: atom_id res chain seq x y z
N LYS A 1 -26.78 3.97 7.99
CA LYS A 1 -27.25 3.33 6.74
C LYS A 1 -27.88 4.32 5.75
N ARG A 2 -28.86 5.15 6.15
CA ARG A 2 -29.64 6.03 5.25
C ARG A 2 -28.82 7.01 4.38
N HIS A 3 -27.67 7.47 4.85
CA HIS A 3 -26.82 8.44 4.14
C HIS A 3 -25.62 7.83 3.41
N LEU A 4 -25.43 6.50 3.47
CA LEU A 4 -24.19 5.86 2.98
C LEU A 4 -23.92 6.15 1.51
N LYS A 5 -24.94 6.01 0.65
CA LYS A 5 -24.80 6.26 -0.79
C LYS A 5 -24.44 7.71 -1.08
N THR A 6 -25.15 8.66 -0.48
CA THR A 6 -24.86 10.09 -0.63
C THR A 6 -23.46 10.44 -0.15
N THR A 7 -23.00 9.86 0.96
CA THR A 7 -21.62 10.05 1.44
C THR A 7 -20.59 9.54 0.43
N LEU A 8 -20.77 8.34 -0.12
CA LEU A 8 -19.85 7.77 -1.12
C LEU A 8 -19.83 8.60 -2.42
N GLN A 9 -20.98 9.09 -2.86
CA GLN A 9 -21.07 10.02 -3.99
C GLN A 9 -20.35 11.34 -3.71
N SER A 10 -20.47 11.91 -2.50
CA SER A 10 -19.75 13.12 -2.12
C SER A 10 -18.23 12.92 -2.09
N ILE A 11 -17.77 11.76 -1.61
CA ILE A 11 -16.34 11.38 -1.64
C ILE A 11 -15.85 11.30 -3.09
N ASN A 12 -16.61 10.64 -3.97
CA ASN A 12 -16.28 10.53 -5.39
C ASN A 12 -16.24 11.89 -6.12
N ARG A 13 -17.18 12.80 -5.82
CA ARG A 13 -17.16 14.18 -6.36
C ARG A 13 -15.94 14.98 -5.91
N ALA A 14 -15.33 14.60 -4.78
CA ALA A 14 -14.06 15.17 -4.31
C ALA A 14 -12.82 14.48 -4.92
N LEU A 15 -13.00 13.65 -5.97
CA LEU A 15 -11.95 12.90 -6.66
C LEU A 15 -11.23 11.88 -5.77
N ILE A 16 -11.95 11.38 -4.75
CA ILE A 16 -11.50 10.30 -3.87
C ILE A 16 -12.44 9.13 -4.08
N ASP A 17 -11.92 7.89 -4.09
CA ASP A 17 -12.76 6.71 -4.09
C ASP A 17 -12.54 5.87 -2.83
N THR A 18 -13.43 4.89 -2.63
CA THR A 18 -13.31 3.90 -1.54
C THR A 18 -13.21 2.48 -2.08
N VAL A 19 -12.87 2.35 -3.37
CA VAL A 19 -12.69 1.08 -4.05
C VAL A 19 -11.50 0.38 -3.40
N ALA A 20 -11.67 -0.91 -3.08
CA ALA A 20 -10.65 -1.73 -2.44
C ALA A 20 -10.05 -1.20 -1.11
N ALA A 21 -10.65 -0.17 -0.49
CA ALA A 21 -10.23 0.30 0.84
C ALA A 21 -10.35 -0.81 1.91
N CYS A 22 -11.33 -1.69 1.72
CA CYS A 22 -11.56 -2.90 2.50
C CYS A 22 -11.69 -4.15 1.61
N GLY A 23 -11.92 -5.31 2.23
CA GLY A 23 -12.06 -6.59 1.51
C GLY A 23 -10.77 -7.41 1.42
N ASP A 24 -10.86 -8.49 0.63
CA ASP A 24 -9.81 -9.45 0.34
C ASP A 24 -9.16 -9.13 -1.02
N VAL A 25 -8.55 -7.95 -1.05
CA VAL A 25 -7.94 -7.25 -2.19
C VAL A 25 -6.63 -6.61 -1.73
N ASN A 26 -5.85 -6.03 -2.66
CA ASN A 26 -4.83 -5.07 -2.29
C ASN A 26 -5.46 -3.89 -1.55
N ARG A 27 -4.88 -3.51 -0.42
CA ARG A 27 -5.24 -2.29 0.33
C ARG A 27 -4.46 -1.10 -0.21
N ASN A 28 -4.70 0.08 0.36
CA ASN A 28 -3.92 1.27 0.07
C ASN A 28 -2.41 0.97 0.09
N VAL A 29 -1.73 1.27 -1.02
CA VAL A 29 -0.28 1.16 -1.13
C VAL A 29 0.32 2.30 -0.31
N THR A 30 1.12 1.98 0.70
CA THR A 30 1.80 3.00 1.52
C THR A 30 3.15 3.36 0.92
N VAL A 31 3.54 4.63 1.02
CA VAL A 31 4.83 5.13 0.52
C VAL A 31 5.28 6.28 1.42
N ALA A 32 6.61 6.48 1.52
CA ALA A 32 7.20 7.58 2.30
C ALA A 32 6.44 8.89 2.07
N ALA A 33 5.96 9.49 3.17
CA ALA A 33 4.74 10.29 3.12
C ALA A 33 4.86 11.63 2.40
N ASN A 34 6.08 12.09 2.08
CA ASN A 34 6.29 13.40 1.44
C ASN A 34 7.00 13.32 0.07
N PRO A 35 6.26 13.03 -1.04
CA PRO A 35 6.71 13.14 -2.42
C PRO A 35 7.40 14.45 -2.83
N ARG A 36 7.17 15.56 -2.12
CA ARG A 36 7.67 16.90 -2.50
C ARG A 36 8.99 17.23 -1.81
N LEU A 37 9.40 16.39 -0.86
CA LEU A 37 10.64 16.62 -0.12
C LEU A 37 11.87 16.50 -1.02
N SER A 38 11.87 15.53 -1.93
CA SER A 38 12.92 15.40 -2.94
C SER A 38 12.42 14.69 -4.21
N SER A 39 13.16 14.86 -5.29
CA SER A 39 12.99 14.15 -6.56
C SER A 39 12.91 12.62 -6.41
N ILE A 40 13.63 12.05 -5.43
CA ILE A 40 13.53 10.63 -5.09
C ILE A 40 12.17 10.28 -4.49
N HIS A 41 11.65 11.09 -3.56
CA HIS A 41 10.32 10.85 -3.00
C HIS A 41 9.24 10.94 -4.09
N ALA A 42 9.36 11.90 -5.01
CA ALA A 42 8.45 12.03 -6.14
C ALA A 42 8.47 10.79 -7.05
N THR A 43 9.66 10.29 -7.36
CA THR A 43 9.84 9.10 -8.22
C THR A 43 9.24 7.85 -7.57
N VAL A 44 9.57 7.59 -6.30
CA VAL A 44 9.05 6.42 -5.58
C VAL A 44 7.54 6.52 -5.37
N TYR A 45 7.01 7.70 -5.08
CA TYR A 45 5.56 7.93 -5.01
C TYR A 45 4.87 7.64 -6.34
N ALA A 46 5.40 8.14 -7.47
CA ALA A 46 4.82 7.88 -8.78
C ALA A 46 4.78 6.38 -9.11
N GLN A 47 5.83 5.63 -8.75
CA GLN A 47 5.83 4.17 -8.92
C GLN A 47 4.81 3.47 -8.01
N ALA A 48 4.69 3.89 -6.74
CA ALA A 48 3.70 3.36 -5.81
C ALA A 48 2.26 3.64 -6.26
N ALA A 49 2.00 4.86 -6.77
CA ALA A 49 0.70 5.27 -7.30
C ALA A 49 0.34 4.48 -8.56
N ALA A 50 1.25 4.38 -9.53
CA ALA A 50 1.05 3.59 -10.75
C ALA A 50 0.80 2.11 -10.44
N LEU A 51 1.50 1.55 -9.44
CA LEU A 51 1.23 0.20 -8.98
C LEU A 51 -0.15 0.10 -8.32
N SER A 52 -0.53 1.05 -7.45
CA SER A 52 -1.85 1.07 -6.82
C SER A 52 -2.98 1.07 -7.85
N GLU A 53 -2.88 1.91 -8.88
CA GLU A 53 -3.84 1.98 -9.99
C GLU A 53 -3.88 0.66 -10.78
N HIS A 54 -2.72 0.08 -11.09
CA HIS A 54 -2.65 -1.20 -11.79
C HIS A 54 -3.32 -2.36 -11.03
N LEU A 55 -3.32 -2.30 -9.70
CA LEU A 55 -3.88 -3.33 -8.82
C LEU A 55 -5.35 -3.08 -8.45
N LEU A 56 -6.00 -2.06 -9.00
CA LEU A 56 -7.44 -1.85 -8.78
C LEU A 56 -8.25 -3.00 -9.39
N PRO A 57 -9.30 -3.48 -8.71
CA PRO A 57 -10.28 -4.37 -9.32
C PRO A 57 -10.89 -3.73 -10.57
N ARG A 58 -11.16 -4.54 -11.59
CA ARG A 58 -11.79 -4.09 -12.84
C ARG A 58 -13.32 -4.10 -12.81
N SER A 59 -13.91 -4.72 -11.79
CA SER A 59 -15.35 -4.79 -11.57
C SER A 59 -16.00 -3.40 -11.52
N ARG A 60 -17.14 -3.27 -12.20
CA ARG A 60 -17.94 -2.03 -12.23
C ARG A 60 -18.92 -1.94 -11.08
N ALA A 61 -19.02 -2.97 -10.24
CA ALA A 61 -19.98 -3.04 -9.15
C ALA A 61 -19.97 -1.80 -8.23
N TYR A 62 -18.81 -1.19 -7.99
CA TYR A 62 -18.74 0.06 -7.21
C TYR A 62 -19.52 1.21 -7.86
N TYR A 63 -19.30 1.43 -9.16
CA TYR A 63 -19.91 2.51 -9.93
C TYR A 63 -21.42 2.28 -10.11
N GLU A 64 -21.83 1.04 -10.35
CA GLU A 64 -23.24 0.67 -10.52
C GLU A 64 -24.04 0.80 -9.22
N ILE A 65 -23.48 0.32 -8.09
CA ILE A 65 -24.19 0.34 -6.80
C ILE A 65 -24.22 1.74 -6.19
N TRP A 66 -23.08 2.46 -6.23
CA TRP A 66 -22.90 3.69 -5.46
C TRP A 66 -23.05 4.96 -6.28
N LEU A 67 -22.70 4.94 -7.57
CA LEU A 67 -22.66 6.14 -8.42
C LEU A 67 -23.82 6.20 -9.43
N ASP A 68 -24.75 5.25 -9.38
CA ASP A 68 -25.91 5.18 -10.28
C ASP A 68 -25.52 5.08 -11.77
N GLU A 69 -24.33 4.56 -12.07
CA GLU A 69 -23.91 4.32 -13.45
C GLU A 69 -24.68 3.14 -14.07
N VAL A 70 -25.00 3.27 -15.36
CA VAL A 70 -25.76 2.26 -16.09
C VAL A 70 -24.89 1.02 -16.30
N HIS A 71 -25.45 -0.14 -15.96
CA HIS A 71 -24.88 -1.43 -16.34
C HIS A 71 -24.88 -1.55 -17.86
N VAL A 72 -23.69 -1.64 -18.47
CA VAL A 72 -23.56 -1.73 -19.92
C VAL A 72 -23.79 -3.18 -20.32
N ALA A 73 -25.01 -3.51 -20.75
CA ALA A 73 -25.35 -4.84 -21.24
C ALA A 73 -24.43 -5.21 -22.44
N GLY A 74 -23.63 -6.27 -22.27
CA GLY A 74 -22.69 -6.74 -23.29
C GLY A 74 -21.20 -6.73 -22.89
N SER A 75 -20.86 -6.33 -21.66
CA SER A 75 -19.48 -6.29 -21.16
C SER A 75 -18.84 -7.67 -20.87
N GLY A 76 -19.52 -8.78 -21.18
CA GLY A 76 -19.07 -10.13 -20.80
C GLY A 76 -19.15 -10.38 -19.29
N GLU A 77 -18.74 -11.57 -18.83
CA GLU A 77 -18.35 -11.75 -17.41
C GLU A 77 -17.34 -10.66 -17.08
N GLU A 78 -17.52 -9.95 -15.95
CA GLU A 78 -16.53 -8.98 -15.49
C GLU A 78 -15.19 -9.70 -15.29
N ASP A 79 -14.32 -9.63 -16.29
CA ASP A 79 -13.02 -10.28 -16.26
C ASP A 79 -12.14 -9.56 -15.23
N GLU A 80 -11.83 -10.27 -14.15
CA GLU A 80 -10.88 -9.87 -13.12
C GLU A 80 -9.56 -10.63 -13.35
N PRO A 81 -8.68 -10.19 -14.26
CA PRO A 81 -7.52 -10.98 -14.66
C PRO A 81 -6.51 -11.17 -13.53
N LEU A 82 -6.41 -10.19 -12.61
CA LEU A 82 -5.53 -10.29 -11.45
C LEU A 82 -6.18 -11.09 -10.32
N TYR A 83 -7.42 -10.75 -9.96
CA TYR A 83 -8.07 -11.25 -8.75
C TYR A 83 -8.86 -12.55 -8.98
N GLY A 84 -9.35 -12.76 -10.20
CA GLY A 84 -10.30 -13.81 -10.53
C GLY A 84 -11.62 -13.67 -9.78
N ALA A 85 -12.54 -14.60 -10.03
CA ALA A 85 -13.89 -14.60 -9.44
C ALA A 85 -13.90 -14.65 -7.89
N SER A 86 -12.84 -15.18 -7.27
CA SER A 86 -12.75 -15.37 -5.82
C SER A 86 -11.84 -14.36 -5.10
N TYR A 87 -11.28 -13.39 -5.83
CA TYR A 87 -10.37 -12.39 -5.27
C TYR A 87 -9.20 -13.03 -4.47
N LEU A 88 -8.56 -12.31 -3.55
CA LEU A 88 -7.50 -12.89 -2.72
C LEU A 88 -8.08 -13.69 -1.54
N PRO A 89 -7.32 -14.62 -0.93
CA PRO A 89 -7.75 -15.31 0.28
C PRO A 89 -7.96 -14.37 1.48
N ARG A 90 -7.21 -13.26 1.52
CA ARG A 90 -7.31 -12.22 2.55
C ARG A 90 -6.76 -10.89 2.03
N LYS A 91 -6.98 -9.80 2.77
CA LYS A 91 -6.34 -8.48 2.55
C LYS A 91 -4.84 -8.63 2.25
N PHE A 92 -4.37 -7.87 1.28
CA PHE A 92 -2.96 -7.79 0.89
C PHE A 92 -2.48 -6.36 1.04
N LYS A 93 -1.27 -6.15 1.57
CA LYS A 93 -0.73 -4.81 1.82
C LYS A 93 0.64 -4.65 1.19
N ILE A 94 0.85 -3.49 0.58
CA ILE A 94 2.10 -3.11 -0.08
C ILE A 94 2.63 -1.83 0.55
N GLY A 95 3.95 -1.76 0.78
CA GLY A 95 4.61 -0.54 1.25
C GLY A 95 5.90 -0.24 0.49
N PHE A 96 6.20 1.04 0.29
CA PHE A 96 7.43 1.56 -0.30
C PHE A 96 8.19 2.40 0.71
N ALA A 97 9.36 1.92 1.14
CA ALA A 97 10.25 2.65 2.06
C ALA A 97 11.41 3.32 1.31
N ILE A 98 11.84 4.47 1.81
CA ILE A 98 13.02 5.19 1.33
C ILE A 98 14.03 5.27 2.48
N PRO A 99 15.04 4.39 2.53
CA PRO A 99 16.12 4.46 3.51
C PRO A 99 16.75 5.86 3.61
N PRO A 100 17.13 6.32 4.82
CA PRO A 100 17.17 5.56 6.07
C PRO A 100 15.83 5.53 6.83
N PHE A 101 14.72 5.98 6.24
CA PHE A 101 13.43 6.06 6.91
C PHE A 101 12.53 4.86 6.58
N ASN A 102 11.87 4.34 7.61
CA ASN A 102 10.86 3.28 7.54
C ASN A 102 9.53 3.76 8.16
N ASP A 103 9.13 4.97 7.81
CA ASP A 103 7.86 5.61 8.22
C ASP A 103 6.62 4.78 7.81
N VAL A 104 6.73 4.01 6.72
CA VAL A 104 5.67 3.11 6.24
C VAL A 104 5.60 1.74 6.93
N ASP A 105 6.52 1.44 7.85
CA ASP A 105 6.70 0.12 8.46
C ASP A 105 6.72 -1.02 7.43
N VAL A 106 7.61 -0.92 6.43
CA VAL A 106 7.62 -1.79 5.25
C VAL A 106 7.72 -3.28 5.57
N LEU A 107 8.40 -3.63 6.67
CA LEU A 107 8.56 -5.02 7.11
C LEU A 107 7.29 -5.60 7.76
N ALA A 108 6.25 -4.80 7.98
CA ALA A 108 4.95 -5.26 8.46
C ALA A 108 3.94 -5.53 7.31
N GLN A 109 4.34 -5.28 6.05
CA GLN A 109 3.50 -5.42 4.86
C GLN A 109 3.64 -6.82 4.24
N ASP A 110 2.63 -7.28 3.49
CA ASP A 110 2.74 -8.55 2.76
C ASP A 110 3.86 -8.46 1.71
N LEU A 111 3.96 -7.33 1.02
CA LEU A 111 4.99 -7.01 0.05
C LEU A 111 5.60 -5.64 0.33
N GLY A 112 6.92 -5.60 0.50
CA GLY A 112 7.68 -4.39 0.72
C GLY A 112 8.63 -4.10 -0.44
N PHE A 113 8.71 -2.83 -0.84
CA PHE A 113 9.71 -2.31 -1.75
C PHE A 113 10.60 -1.33 -0.99
N ILE A 114 11.88 -1.66 -0.84
CA ILE A 114 12.85 -0.82 -0.13
C ILE A 114 13.75 -0.18 -1.18
N ALA A 115 13.63 1.14 -1.36
CA ALA A 115 14.38 1.87 -2.39
C ALA A 115 15.90 1.72 -2.18
N ILE A 116 16.61 1.45 -3.27
CA ILE A 116 18.07 1.45 -3.30
C ILE A 116 18.52 2.65 -4.14
N LEU A 117 19.35 3.48 -3.52
CA LEU A 117 19.87 4.69 -4.13
C LEU A 117 21.37 4.53 -4.39
N GLU A 118 21.82 4.90 -5.59
CA GLU A 118 23.24 5.00 -5.94
C GLU A 118 23.48 6.40 -6.50
N ASN A 119 24.46 7.12 -5.94
CA ASN A 119 24.78 8.50 -6.34
C ASN A 119 23.55 9.42 -6.35
N GLY A 120 22.66 9.27 -5.36
CA GLY A 120 21.43 10.06 -5.25
C GLY A 120 20.34 9.72 -6.27
N ARG A 121 20.46 8.60 -7.00
CA ARG A 121 19.48 8.14 -7.99
C ARG A 121 18.87 6.80 -7.60
N LEU A 122 17.57 6.64 -7.81
CA LEU A 122 16.89 5.36 -7.63
C LEU A 122 17.38 4.36 -8.68
N VAL A 123 17.98 3.25 -8.24
CA VAL A 123 18.42 2.17 -9.14
C VAL A 123 17.51 0.94 -9.10
N GLY A 124 16.60 0.88 -8.14
CA GLY A 124 15.62 -0.19 -7.98
C GLY A 124 15.25 -0.40 -6.52
N TYR A 125 14.75 -1.60 -6.22
CA TYR A 125 14.18 -1.93 -4.92
C TYR A 125 14.63 -3.30 -4.45
N ASN A 126 14.97 -3.40 -3.17
CA ASN A 126 14.91 -4.68 -2.48
C ASN A 126 13.44 -5.07 -2.27
N LEU A 127 13.13 -6.33 -2.54
CA LEU A 127 11.82 -6.92 -2.33
C LEU A 127 11.78 -7.60 -0.96
N ALA A 128 10.81 -7.25 -0.11
CA ALA A 128 10.58 -7.89 1.19
C ALA A 128 9.22 -8.60 1.19
N LEU A 129 9.14 -9.83 1.70
CA LEU A 129 7.92 -10.66 1.63
C LEU A 129 7.48 -11.18 3.00
N GLY A 130 6.15 -11.21 3.20
CA GLY A 130 5.51 -11.98 4.26
C GLY A 130 5.42 -11.28 5.62
N GLY A 131 5.41 -9.95 5.66
CA GLY A 131 5.12 -9.22 6.89
C GLY A 131 3.63 -9.30 7.28
N GLY A 132 3.35 -9.24 8.58
CA GLY A 132 1.99 -9.07 9.06
C GLY A 132 1.77 -9.26 10.55
N MET A 133 1.08 -8.30 11.17
CA MET A 133 0.95 -8.22 12.64
C MET A 133 -0.22 -8.99 13.26
N GLY A 134 -1.15 -9.51 12.46
CA GLY A 134 -2.36 -10.15 12.99
C GLY A 134 -2.06 -11.38 13.85
N THR A 135 -2.62 -11.42 15.06
CA THR A 135 -2.53 -12.52 16.02
C THR A 135 -3.86 -12.65 16.76
N THR A 136 -4.14 -13.84 17.29
CA THR A 136 -5.31 -14.15 18.10
C THR A 136 -4.82 -14.58 19.48
N ALA A 137 -5.30 -13.91 20.53
CA ALA A 137 -4.91 -14.23 21.90
C ALA A 137 -5.27 -15.68 22.24
N GLY A 138 -4.31 -16.43 22.79
CA GLY A 138 -4.49 -17.85 23.13
C GLY A 138 -4.42 -18.83 21.96
N ASP A 139 -4.16 -18.36 20.73
CA ASP A 139 -4.05 -19.21 19.54
C ASP A 139 -2.62 -19.14 18.97
N PRO A 140 -1.74 -20.09 19.34
CA PRO A 140 -0.33 -20.07 18.93
C PRO A 140 -0.15 -20.31 17.42
N SER A 141 -1.18 -20.76 16.70
CA SER A 141 -1.13 -20.88 15.25
C SER A 141 -1.12 -19.51 14.55
N THR A 142 -1.36 -18.41 15.29
CA THR A 142 -1.37 -17.05 14.76
C THR A 142 -0.35 -16.13 15.43
N TYR A 143 0.63 -15.64 14.68
CA TYR A 143 1.77 -14.89 15.22
C TYR A 143 2.13 -13.68 14.35
N PRO A 144 2.65 -12.57 14.90
CA PRO A 144 3.22 -11.50 14.08
C PRO A 144 4.46 -12.01 13.35
N ARG A 145 4.72 -11.48 12.16
CA ARG A 145 5.89 -11.84 11.34
C ARG A 145 6.44 -10.59 10.66
N LEU A 146 7.76 -10.47 10.61
CA LEU A 146 8.43 -9.48 9.78
C LEU A 146 8.63 -10.03 8.37
N ALA A 147 8.59 -9.14 7.38
CA ALA A 147 8.92 -9.47 6.01
C ALA A 147 10.43 -9.77 5.90
N GLU A 148 10.77 -10.74 5.07
CA GLU A 148 12.16 -11.08 4.78
C GLU A 148 12.56 -10.52 3.42
N VAL A 149 13.78 -9.97 3.30
CA VAL A 149 14.28 -9.45 2.03
C VAL A 149 14.75 -10.61 1.16
N VAL A 150 14.16 -10.75 -0.02
CA VAL A 150 14.29 -11.94 -0.88
C VAL A 150 15.12 -11.70 -2.14
N GLY A 151 15.36 -10.44 -2.51
CA GLY A 151 16.10 -10.08 -3.70
C GLY A 151 15.90 -8.63 -4.10
N PHE A 152 16.32 -8.32 -5.32
CA PHE A 152 16.31 -6.98 -5.89
C PHE A 152 15.65 -6.98 -7.28
N VAL A 153 14.89 -5.93 -7.55
CA VAL A 153 14.22 -5.65 -8.83
C VAL A 153 14.53 -4.23 -9.31
N THR A 154 14.60 -4.03 -10.63
CA THR A 154 14.72 -2.68 -11.21
C THR A 154 13.37 -1.94 -11.16
N PRO A 155 13.34 -0.61 -11.37
CA PRO A 155 12.09 0.15 -11.39
C PRO A 155 11.05 -0.41 -12.37
N GLU A 156 11.48 -0.91 -13.53
CA GLU A 156 10.63 -1.45 -14.60
C GLU A 156 10.04 -2.82 -14.22
N GLN A 157 10.66 -3.52 -13.28
CA GLN A 157 10.26 -4.84 -12.81
C GLN A 157 9.25 -4.81 -11.67
N VAL A 158 8.98 -3.65 -11.06
CA VAL A 158 8.13 -3.49 -9.87
C VAL A 158 6.73 -4.08 -10.07
N THR A 159 6.05 -3.71 -11.16
CA THR A 159 4.68 -4.18 -11.43
C THR A 159 4.63 -5.68 -11.65
N ALA A 160 5.54 -6.22 -12.48
CA ALA A 160 5.60 -7.65 -12.75
C ALA A 160 5.92 -8.46 -11.48
N ALA A 161 6.82 -7.96 -10.61
CA ALA A 161 7.10 -8.58 -9.31
C ALA A 161 5.88 -8.56 -8.39
N ALA A 162 5.17 -7.43 -8.29
CA ALA A 162 3.97 -7.32 -7.46
C ALA A 162 2.85 -8.26 -7.94
N VAL A 163 2.58 -8.32 -9.25
CA VAL A 163 1.61 -9.23 -9.85
C VAL A 163 2.00 -10.68 -9.59
N ALA A 164 3.28 -11.03 -9.72
CA ALA A 164 3.76 -12.38 -9.43
C ALA A 164 3.53 -12.78 -7.96
N VAL A 165 3.81 -11.90 -7.00
CA VAL A 165 3.58 -12.16 -5.58
C VAL A 165 2.07 -12.27 -5.28
N ILE A 166 1.26 -11.35 -5.80
CA ILE A 166 -0.19 -11.33 -5.59
C ILE A 166 -0.85 -12.59 -6.16
N THR A 167 -0.50 -12.98 -7.38
CA THR A 167 -1.06 -14.19 -8.00
C THR A 167 -0.56 -15.45 -7.30
N THR A 168 0.69 -15.48 -6.82
CA THR A 168 1.19 -16.59 -5.98
C THR A 168 0.35 -16.71 -4.71
N GLN A 169 0.06 -15.60 -4.04
CA GLN A 169 -0.82 -15.60 -2.86
C GLN A 169 -2.25 -15.99 -3.19
N ARG A 170 -2.78 -15.52 -4.33
CA ARG A 170 -4.13 -15.83 -4.81
C ARG A 170 -4.33 -17.33 -4.98
N ASP A 171 -3.34 -17.98 -5.57
CA ASP A 171 -3.43 -19.39 -5.98
C ASP A 171 -3.01 -20.36 -4.87
N LEU A 172 -2.04 -19.99 -4.04
CA LEU A 172 -1.44 -20.89 -3.04
C LEU A 172 -1.84 -20.58 -1.60
N GLY A 173 -2.50 -19.44 -1.37
CA GLY A 173 -2.97 -19.04 -0.04
C GLY A 173 -4.15 -19.85 0.45
N ASP A 174 -4.22 -20.06 1.77
CA ASP A 174 -5.29 -20.85 2.39
C ASP A 174 -6.63 -20.10 2.31
N ARG A 175 -7.67 -20.78 1.79
CA ARG A 175 -9.04 -20.27 1.71
C ARG A 175 -10.01 -20.98 2.65
N SER A 176 -9.55 -22.03 3.34
CA SER A 176 -10.34 -22.81 4.29
C SER A 176 -10.36 -22.17 5.68
N ASP A 177 -9.22 -21.66 6.15
CA ASP A 177 -9.11 -20.91 7.41
C ASP A 177 -8.64 -19.47 7.17
N ARG A 178 -9.55 -18.51 7.40
CA ARG A 178 -9.27 -17.08 7.27
C ARG A 178 -8.18 -16.58 8.22
N LYS A 179 -7.93 -17.26 9.34
CA LYS A 179 -6.82 -16.94 10.25
C LYS A 179 -5.46 -17.26 9.63
N GLN A 180 -5.40 -18.26 8.75
CA GLN A 180 -4.20 -18.74 8.06
C GLN A 180 -4.08 -18.21 6.60
N ALA A 181 -5.00 -17.34 6.19
CA ALA A 181 -5.13 -16.89 4.79
C ALA A 181 -4.18 -15.76 4.34
N ARG A 182 -3.33 -15.22 5.24
CA ARG A 182 -2.37 -14.15 4.90
C ARG A 182 -1.08 -14.71 4.28
N LEU A 183 -0.37 -13.89 3.50
CA LEU A 183 0.86 -14.29 2.82
C LEU A 183 1.91 -14.86 3.78
N LYS A 184 2.04 -14.29 4.99
CA LYS A 184 2.98 -14.78 6.01
C LYS A 184 2.88 -16.29 6.29
N TYR A 185 1.66 -16.82 6.43
CA TYR A 185 1.45 -18.26 6.69
C TYR A 185 1.67 -19.10 5.44
N THR A 186 1.36 -18.54 4.28
CA THR A 186 1.63 -19.19 2.99
C THR A 186 3.14 -19.31 2.78
N LEU A 187 3.89 -18.27 3.10
CA LEU A 187 5.34 -18.26 3.09
C LEU A 187 5.93 -19.27 4.07
N ASP A 188 5.46 -19.29 5.32
CA ASP A 188 5.98 -20.23 6.32
C ASP A 188 5.63 -21.70 6.01
N ARG A 189 4.48 -21.95 5.37
CA ARG A 189 4.10 -23.30 4.90
C ARG A 189 4.91 -23.75 3.70
N LEU A 190 5.15 -22.88 2.72
CA LEU A 190 5.83 -23.23 1.47
C LEU A 190 7.35 -23.18 1.58
N GLY A 191 7.88 -22.37 2.50
CA GLY A 191 9.28 -22.00 2.59
C GLY A 191 9.67 -20.91 1.58
N MET A 192 10.70 -20.15 1.93
CA MET A 192 11.17 -19.01 1.14
C MET A 192 11.64 -19.41 -0.26
N GLU A 193 12.36 -20.53 -0.39
CA GLU A 193 12.87 -20.98 -1.68
C GLU A 193 11.77 -21.30 -2.68
N ARG A 194 10.71 -21.99 -2.24
CA ARG A 194 9.57 -22.30 -3.10
C ARG A 194 8.82 -21.02 -3.47
N MET A 195 8.57 -20.13 -2.51
CA MET A 195 7.95 -18.84 -2.77
C MET A 195 8.72 -18.06 -3.84
N ARG A 196 10.05 -17.98 -3.71
CA ARG A 196 10.92 -17.31 -4.66
C ARG A 196 10.78 -17.88 -6.07
N ARG A 197 10.80 -19.21 -6.22
CA ARG A 197 10.63 -19.88 -7.52
C ARG A 197 9.29 -19.57 -8.18
N GLU A 198 8.20 -19.61 -7.43
CA GLU A 198 6.85 -19.27 -7.93
C GLU A 198 6.81 -17.82 -8.44
N ILE A 199 7.38 -16.89 -7.67
CA ILE A 199 7.45 -15.47 -8.04
C ILE A 199 8.29 -15.29 -9.30
N GLU A 200 9.49 -15.86 -9.37
CA GLU A 200 10.39 -15.72 -10.52
C GLU A 200 9.77 -16.30 -11.80
N GLN A 201 9.10 -17.46 -11.70
CA GLN A 201 8.40 -18.08 -12.81
C GLN A 201 7.27 -17.18 -13.34
N ARG A 202 6.46 -16.61 -12.44
CA ARG A 202 5.32 -15.74 -12.82
C ARG A 202 5.76 -14.36 -13.29
N ALA A 203 6.84 -13.83 -12.72
CA ALA A 203 7.40 -12.53 -13.08
C ALA A 203 8.15 -12.57 -14.42
N GLY A 204 8.61 -13.75 -14.84
CA GLY A 204 9.38 -13.93 -16.08
C GLY A 204 10.85 -13.50 -15.94
N PHE A 205 11.35 -13.34 -14.72
CA PHE A 205 12.75 -13.01 -14.45
C PHE A 205 13.21 -13.52 -13.08
N VAL A 206 14.53 -13.67 -12.94
CA VAL A 206 15.19 -14.05 -11.68
C VAL A 206 15.43 -12.80 -10.84
N LEU A 207 15.11 -12.86 -9.55
CA LEU A 207 15.42 -11.79 -8.60
C LEU A 207 16.93 -11.70 -8.42
N LYS A 208 17.48 -10.49 -8.57
CA LYS A 208 18.90 -10.24 -8.31
C LYS A 208 19.18 -10.33 -6.81
N PRO A 209 20.44 -10.53 -6.39
CA PRO A 209 20.80 -10.46 -4.99
C PRO A 209 20.38 -9.13 -4.36
N ALA A 210 19.85 -9.20 -3.12
CA ALA A 210 19.49 -8.02 -2.37
C ALA A 210 20.69 -7.10 -2.15
N ARG A 211 20.46 -5.78 -2.22
CA ARG A 211 21.50 -4.76 -2.00
C ARG A 211 21.49 -4.29 -0.55
N ARG A 212 22.58 -3.68 -0.09
CA ARG A 212 22.69 -3.18 1.28
C ARG A 212 21.72 -2.01 1.49
N TYR A 213 21.05 -1.99 2.63
CA TYR A 213 20.22 -0.88 3.11
C TYR A 213 20.34 -0.81 4.64
N ALA A 214 19.93 0.31 5.23
CA ALA A 214 19.79 0.47 6.66
C ALA A 214 18.62 1.41 6.96
N PHE A 215 17.89 1.14 8.04
CA PHE A 215 16.91 2.06 8.58
C PHE A 215 17.42 2.63 9.90
N GLU A 216 17.24 3.92 10.09
CA GLU A 216 17.62 4.64 11.31
C GLU A 216 16.38 5.07 12.10
N HIS A 217 15.26 5.34 11.42
CA HIS A 217 14.06 5.87 12.07
C HIS A 217 12.78 5.39 11.37
N ARG A 218 11.67 5.36 12.11
CA ARG A 218 10.33 4.94 11.63
C ARG A 218 9.20 5.93 11.94
N GLY A 219 9.50 7.00 12.67
CA GLY A 219 8.52 8.01 13.02
C GLY A 219 8.54 9.21 12.08
N ASP A 220 7.50 10.02 12.21
CA ASP A 220 7.39 11.30 11.53
C ASP A 220 8.48 12.29 11.94
N ARG A 221 8.78 13.22 11.03
CA ARG A 221 9.61 14.39 11.27
C ARG A 221 8.68 15.58 11.53
N PHE A 222 8.29 15.76 12.78
CA PHE A 222 7.41 16.86 13.20
C PHE A 222 8.06 18.23 12.99
N GLY A 223 7.23 19.23 12.69
CA GLY A 223 7.69 20.59 12.43
C GLY A 223 7.96 20.87 10.96
N TRP A 224 8.72 21.93 10.69
CA TRP A 224 9.03 22.40 9.35
C TRP A 224 10.22 21.64 8.75
N ALA A 225 10.08 21.29 7.47
CA ALA A 225 11.17 20.85 6.59
C ALA A 225 11.09 21.61 5.26
N GLU A 226 12.24 21.82 4.62
CA GLU A 226 12.32 22.43 3.29
C GLU A 226 12.49 21.33 2.23
N GLY A 227 11.71 21.38 1.16
CA GLY A 227 11.84 20.50 0.01
C GLY A 227 12.92 20.98 -0.97
N GLU A 228 13.35 20.10 -1.88
CA GLU A 228 14.30 20.45 -2.96
C GLU A 228 13.80 21.58 -3.88
N ASP A 229 12.48 21.84 -3.90
CA ASP A 229 11.85 22.94 -4.64
C ASP A 229 11.78 24.26 -3.85
N GLY A 230 12.39 24.31 -2.66
CA GLY A 230 12.40 25.47 -1.75
C GLY A 230 11.07 25.68 -1.00
N ARG A 231 10.09 24.78 -1.12
CA ARG A 231 8.82 24.90 -0.41
C ARG A 231 8.92 24.33 1.01
N GLY A 232 8.17 24.94 1.93
CA GLY A 232 8.04 24.47 3.31
C GLY A 232 7.00 23.35 3.46
N HIS A 233 7.32 22.34 4.26
CA HIS A 233 6.45 21.25 4.66
C HIS A 233 6.31 21.22 6.18
N LEU A 234 5.09 21.38 6.70
CA LEU A 234 4.80 21.33 8.14
C LEU A 234 4.13 20.01 8.50
N THR A 235 4.83 19.15 9.25
CA THR A 235 4.27 17.91 9.79
C THR A 235 3.68 18.15 11.17
N LEU A 236 2.36 17.97 11.29
CA LEU A 236 1.63 18.18 12.54
C LEU A 236 1.50 16.89 13.33
N ARG A 237 1.73 16.97 14.65
CA ARG A 237 1.48 15.84 15.55
C ARG A 237 0.00 15.82 15.94
N LEU A 238 -0.73 14.82 15.44
CA LEU A 238 -2.14 14.58 15.78
C LEU A 238 -2.26 13.31 16.62
N VAL A 239 -2.65 13.45 17.89
CA VAL A 239 -2.74 12.32 18.82
C VAL A 239 -3.79 11.32 18.31
N ALA A 240 -3.34 10.08 18.06
CA ALA A 240 -4.15 8.99 17.52
C ALA A 240 -4.85 9.28 16.17
N GLY A 241 -4.39 10.30 15.43
CA GLY A 241 -5.02 10.73 14.17
C GLY A 241 -6.47 11.22 14.33
N ARG A 242 -6.94 11.50 15.55
CA ARG A 242 -8.30 11.99 15.79
C ARG A 242 -8.37 13.49 15.53
N ILE A 243 -9.12 13.86 14.50
CA ILE A 243 -9.41 15.26 14.16
C ILE A 243 -10.85 15.57 14.57
N GLU A 244 -10.99 16.37 15.62
CA GLU A 244 -12.28 16.88 16.10
C GLU A 244 -12.05 18.17 16.89
N ASP A 245 -13.09 18.99 17.03
CA ASP A 245 -13.02 20.16 17.90
C ASP A 245 -13.34 19.75 19.36
N ARG A 246 -12.46 20.14 20.28
CA ARG A 246 -12.66 20.03 21.72
C ARG A 246 -12.51 21.39 22.38
N ALA A 247 -13.01 21.53 23.61
CA ALA A 247 -12.79 22.74 24.40
C ALA A 247 -11.28 23.03 24.52
N GLY A 248 -10.85 24.20 24.06
CA GLY A 248 -9.43 24.59 24.03
C GLY A 248 -8.58 23.96 22.92
N SER A 249 -9.17 23.15 22.03
CA SER A 249 -8.45 22.49 20.93
C SER A 249 -9.36 22.34 19.70
N PRO A 250 -9.55 23.41 18.91
CA PRO A 250 -10.40 23.40 17.71
C PRO A 250 -9.65 22.83 16.50
N LEU A 251 -9.19 21.57 16.57
CA LEU A 251 -8.31 20.99 15.55
C LEU A 251 -8.99 20.84 14.18
N LEU A 252 -10.26 20.42 14.14
CA LEU A 252 -10.99 20.24 12.88
C LEU A 252 -11.21 21.59 12.21
N SER A 253 -11.71 22.56 12.97
CA SER A 253 -11.92 23.92 12.47
C SER A 253 -10.60 24.58 12.05
N GLY A 254 -9.53 24.44 12.84
CA GLY A 254 -8.22 24.99 12.50
C GLY A 254 -7.60 24.39 11.24
N LEU A 255 -7.64 23.07 11.08
CA LEU A 255 -7.16 22.41 9.86
C LEU A 255 -8.00 22.79 8.63
N ARG A 256 -9.30 23.03 8.81
CA ARG A 256 -10.19 23.49 7.75
C ARG A 256 -9.84 24.91 7.29
N GLU A 257 -9.56 25.83 8.22
CA GLU A 257 -9.11 27.18 7.87
C GLU A 257 -7.77 27.15 7.11
N ILE A 258 -6.83 26.28 7.53
CA ILE A 258 -5.60 26.06 6.76
C ILE A 258 -5.93 25.56 5.35
N ALA A 259 -6.82 24.59 5.20
CA ALA A 259 -7.20 24.06 3.90
C ALA A 259 -7.84 25.12 2.97
N HIS A 260 -8.47 26.17 3.53
CA HIS A 260 -9.04 27.27 2.75
C HIS A 260 -7.99 28.22 2.17
N ILE A 261 -6.83 28.36 2.80
CA ILE A 261 -5.75 29.27 2.36
C ILE A 261 -4.55 28.56 1.76
N HIS A 262 -4.38 27.26 2.04
CA HIS A 262 -3.24 26.46 1.59
C HIS A 262 -3.29 26.25 0.07
N GLN A 263 -2.16 26.48 -0.60
CA GLN A 263 -2.00 26.31 -2.05
C GLN A 263 -1.33 24.98 -2.43
N GLY A 264 -1.15 24.09 -1.46
CA GLY A 264 -0.57 22.76 -1.66
C GLY A 264 -1.54 21.65 -1.31
N GLU A 265 -0.97 20.51 -0.93
CA GLU A 265 -1.70 19.30 -0.55
C GLU A 265 -1.53 19.03 0.95
N PHE A 266 -2.48 18.28 1.53
CA PHE A 266 -2.27 17.59 2.80
C PHE A 266 -1.87 16.15 2.55
N ARG A 267 -1.03 15.60 3.43
CA ARG A 267 -0.56 14.22 3.36
C ARG A 267 -0.72 13.57 4.71
N LEU A 268 -1.28 12.36 4.71
CA LEU A 268 -1.47 11.55 5.89
C LEU A 268 -0.26 10.63 6.01
N THR A 269 0.36 10.62 7.18
CA THR A 269 1.46 9.73 7.54
C THR A 269 0.94 8.46 8.20
#